data_AF-A0A956ZG55-F1
#
_entry.id   AF-A0A956ZG55-F1
#
_cell.length_a   1.000
_cell.length_b   1.000
_cell.length_c   1.000
_cell.angle_alpha   90.00
_cell.angle_beta   90.00
_cell.angle_gamma   90.00
#
_symmetry.space_group_name_H-M   'P 1'
#
loop_
_entity.id
_entity.type
_entity.pdbx_description
1 polymer ?
#
loop_
_entity_poly.entity_id
_entity_poly.type
_entity_poly.pdbx_seq_one_letter_code
_entity_poly.pdbx_strand_id
1 'polypeptide(L)'
;MDKSKRDNLITLLRSLDESALVALANKGLVRRAMKDLEKELDQIQVEEKDDHLLVRGPEWCVTMPESGPMKASDDTRASGITRQIIAATIYLRDHYFSDDSAQATDAKAESEADSDSETETETDIKPEPEPAAVSQVQAPLARLLEIEVKDIVKWTGKNIYREVSDLIDSGAVIEYEILEAPAFTIRFSRDDVEVKLLPSETTGKKLLEELISTAPKSFHKRWVTMALLLLKHGQGEKVGLVEDAVEKVVSSPRSREQIVAECKALLTGLVANGVV
;
A
#
# COMPACT_ATOMS: atom_id res chain seq x y z
N MET A 1 6.63 2.56 -26.16
CA MET A 1 5.74 3.05 -25.10
C MET A 1 5.84 4.56 -25.05
N ASP A 2 4.74 5.29 -24.84
CA ASP A 2 4.82 6.75 -24.69
C ASP A 2 5.73 7.14 -23.51
N LYS A 3 6.49 8.24 -23.65
CA LYS A 3 7.44 8.70 -22.61
C LYS A 3 6.77 8.89 -21.24
N SER A 4 5.60 9.51 -21.21
CA SER A 4 4.83 9.71 -19.97
C SER A 4 4.48 8.39 -19.27
N LYS A 5 4.12 7.36 -20.04
CA LYS A 5 3.77 6.03 -19.52
C LYS A 5 5.00 5.29 -19.00
N ARG A 6 6.14 5.46 -19.69
CA ARG A 6 7.46 4.97 -19.25
C ARG A 6 7.86 5.57 -17.90
N ASP A 7 7.76 6.89 -17.76
CA ASP A 7 8.15 7.59 -16.54
C ASP A 7 7.26 7.16 -15.34
N ASN A 8 5.97 6.95 -15.58
CA ASN A 8 5.04 6.40 -14.58
C ASN A 8 5.43 4.98 -14.15
N LEU A 9 5.72 4.09 -15.11
CA LEU A 9 6.16 2.73 -14.81
C LEU A 9 7.47 2.70 -14.03
N ILE A 10 8.45 3.52 -14.42
CA ILE A 10 9.74 3.64 -13.71
C ILE A 10 9.52 4.07 -12.26
N THR A 11 8.68 5.08 -12.05
CA THR A 11 8.35 5.58 -10.71
C THR A 11 7.72 4.49 -9.85
N LEU A 12 6.78 3.73 -10.42
CA LEU A 12 6.15 2.60 -9.74
C LEU A 12 7.16 1.49 -9.41
N LEU A 13 8.00 1.07 -10.37
CA LEU A 13 8.98 0.01 -10.15
C LEU A 13 10.02 0.39 -9.09
N ARG A 14 10.47 1.64 -9.06
CA ARG A 14 11.39 2.15 -8.04
C ARG A 14 10.77 2.19 -6.64
N SER A 15 9.45 2.29 -6.56
CA SER A 15 8.71 2.24 -5.29
C SER A 15 8.56 0.81 -4.73
N LEU A 16 8.76 -0.21 -5.56
CA LEU A 16 8.68 -1.62 -5.18
C LEU A 16 10.02 -2.11 -4.64
N ASP A 17 10.27 -1.90 -3.35
CA ASP A 17 11.37 -2.53 -2.63
C ASP A 17 11.09 -4.02 -2.29
N GLU A 18 12.01 -4.69 -1.59
CA GLU A 18 11.84 -6.11 -1.26
C GLU A 18 10.57 -6.36 -0.43
N SER A 19 10.25 -5.53 0.57
CA SER A 19 9.05 -5.73 1.38
C SER A 19 7.77 -5.49 0.58
N ALA A 20 7.77 -4.56 -0.38
CA ALA A 20 6.67 -4.38 -1.32
C ALA A 20 6.49 -5.59 -2.26
N LEU A 21 7.58 -6.19 -2.76
CA LEU A 21 7.51 -7.41 -3.56
C LEU A 21 6.95 -8.59 -2.74
N VAL A 22 7.33 -8.68 -1.46
CA VAL A 22 6.80 -9.69 -0.54
C VAL A 22 5.31 -9.47 -0.28
N ALA A 23 4.88 -8.22 -0.07
CA ALA A 23 3.49 -7.84 0.09
C ALA A 23 2.64 -8.13 -1.17
N LEU A 24 3.21 -7.93 -2.36
CA LEU A 24 2.55 -8.19 -3.63
C LEU A 24 2.29 -9.68 -3.87
N ALA A 25 3.21 -10.55 -3.45
CA ALA A 25 3.13 -11.98 -3.65
C ALA A 25 3.31 -12.76 -2.33
N ASN A 26 4.52 -13.28 -2.10
CA ASN A 26 4.99 -13.82 -0.81
C ASN A 26 6.51 -14.05 -0.89
N LYS A 27 7.15 -14.16 0.29
CA LYS A 27 8.61 -14.34 0.41
C LYS A 27 9.16 -15.55 -0.37
N GLY A 28 8.41 -16.66 -0.40
CA GLY A 28 8.82 -17.88 -1.10
C GLY A 28 8.80 -17.74 -2.63
N LEU A 29 7.87 -16.98 -3.18
CA LEU A 29 7.81 -16.65 -4.61
C LEU A 29 8.93 -15.68 -4.98
N VAL A 30 9.10 -14.61 -4.20
CA VAL A 30 10.13 -13.60 -4.43
C VAL A 30 11.53 -14.22 -4.48
N ARG A 31 11.88 -15.05 -3.48
CA ARG A 31 13.19 -15.75 -3.47
C ARG A 31 13.39 -16.68 -4.66
N ARG A 32 12.33 -17.35 -5.12
CA ARG A 32 12.41 -18.23 -6.31
C ARG A 32 12.58 -17.40 -7.58
N ALA A 33 11.86 -16.29 -7.70
CA ALA A 33 11.99 -15.37 -8.83
C ALA A 33 13.41 -14.80 -8.93
N MET A 34 14.01 -14.34 -7.81
CA MET A 34 15.39 -13.86 -7.79
C MET A 34 16.39 -14.95 -8.22
N LYS A 35 16.25 -16.17 -7.69
CA LYS A 35 17.14 -17.28 -8.02
C LYS A 35 17.06 -17.69 -9.50
N ASP A 36 15.87 -17.64 -10.09
CA ASP A 36 15.67 -17.94 -11.50
C ASP A 36 16.25 -16.80 -12.36
N LEU A 37 16.04 -15.54 -11.96
CA LEU A 37 16.60 -14.36 -12.61
C LEU A 37 18.14 -14.38 -12.64
N GLU A 38 18.81 -14.71 -11.53
CA GLU A 38 20.28 -14.80 -11.45
C GLU A 38 20.88 -15.77 -12.48
N LYS A 39 20.13 -16.81 -12.88
CA LYS A 39 20.59 -17.80 -13.86
C LYS A 39 20.30 -17.41 -15.30
N GLU A 40 19.24 -16.64 -15.49
CA GLU A 40 18.65 -16.34 -16.80
C GLU A 40 18.94 -14.90 -17.24
N LEU A 41 19.68 -14.13 -16.44
CA LEU A 41 19.86 -12.68 -16.62
C LEU A 41 20.28 -12.30 -18.04
N ASP A 42 21.30 -12.97 -18.59
CA ASP A 42 21.85 -12.70 -19.93
C ASP A 42 20.91 -13.08 -21.08
N GLN A 43 19.82 -13.79 -20.78
CA GLN A 43 18.86 -14.29 -21.76
C GLN A 43 17.57 -13.48 -21.79
N ILE A 44 17.44 -12.48 -20.91
CA ILE A 44 16.23 -11.66 -20.85
C ILE A 44 16.28 -10.56 -21.92
N GLN A 45 15.19 -10.46 -22.68
CA GLN A 45 15.01 -9.42 -23.68
C GLN A 45 13.80 -8.57 -23.34
N VAL A 46 13.91 -7.25 -23.56
CA VAL A 46 12.81 -6.31 -23.37
C VAL A 46 12.46 -5.68 -24.71
N GLU A 47 11.20 -5.76 -25.08
CA GLU A 47 10.63 -5.16 -26.28
C GLU A 47 9.63 -4.08 -25.85
N GLU A 48 9.83 -2.84 -26.29
CA GLU A 48 8.90 -1.75 -26.00
C GLU A 48 7.79 -1.67 -27.04
N LYS A 49 6.54 -1.69 -26.57
CA LYS A 49 5.35 -1.48 -27.40
C LYS A 49 4.62 -0.22 -26.95
N ASP A 50 3.64 0.23 -27.71
CA ASP A 50 3.00 1.54 -27.47
C ASP A 50 2.38 1.68 -26.07
N ASP A 51 1.79 0.59 -25.55
CA ASP A 51 1.06 0.60 -24.26
C ASP A 51 1.67 -0.28 -23.15
N HIS A 52 2.73 -1.03 -23.44
CA HIS A 52 3.33 -1.96 -22.48
C HIS A 52 4.77 -2.33 -22.86
N LEU A 53 5.50 -2.89 -21.88
CA LEU A 53 6.75 -3.58 -22.11
C LEU A 53 6.52 -5.08 -22.18
N LEU A 54 7.18 -5.74 -23.12
CA LEU A 54 7.18 -7.19 -23.24
C LEU A 54 8.54 -7.71 -22.79
N VAL A 55 8.56 -8.43 -21.66
CA VAL A 55 9.76 -9.02 -21.08
C VAL A 55 9.76 -10.50 -21.42
N ARG A 56 10.77 -10.95 -22.16
CA ARG A 56 10.94 -12.34 -22.60
C ARG A 56 12.10 -12.97 -21.88
N GLY A 57 11.83 -13.99 -21.08
CA GLY A 57 12.84 -14.93 -20.59
C GLY A 57 12.96 -16.16 -21.50
N PRO A 58 13.75 -17.17 -21.09
CA PRO A 58 14.01 -18.36 -21.90
C PRO A 58 12.76 -19.17 -22.25
N GLU A 59 11.87 -19.37 -21.26
CA GLU A 59 10.66 -20.18 -21.39
C GLU A 59 9.39 -19.44 -20.94
N TRP A 60 9.47 -18.11 -20.78
CA TRP A 60 8.35 -17.32 -20.28
C TRP A 60 8.29 -15.94 -20.91
N CYS A 61 7.09 -15.37 -20.96
CA CYS A 61 6.86 -14.04 -21.47
C CYS A 61 5.91 -13.27 -20.55
N VAL A 62 6.29 -12.05 -20.16
CA VAL A 62 5.49 -11.15 -19.31
C VAL A 62 5.18 -9.87 -20.06
N THR A 63 3.90 -9.52 -20.09
CA THR A 63 3.41 -8.21 -20.52
C THR A 63 3.28 -7.31 -19.30
N MET A 64 4.14 -6.29 -19.22
CA MET A 64 4.18 -5.31 -18.14
C MET A 64 3.52 -3.99 -18.60
N PRO A 65 2.31 -3.66 -18.12
CA PRO A 65 1.66 -2.40 -18.44
C PRO A 65 2.26 -1.24 -17.64
N GLU A 66 1.91 -0.01 -18.01
CA GLU A 66 2.27 1.22 -17.27
C GLU A 66 1.82 1.21 -15.79
N SER A 67 0.75 0.47 -15.49
CA SER A 67 0.18 0.31 -14.16
C SER A 67 0.92 -0.72 -13.29
N GLY A 68 2.00 -1.30 -13.81
CA GLY A 68 2.92 -2.14 -13.07
C GLY A 68 2.46 -3.59 -12.87
N PRO A 69 3.13 -4.32 -11.96
CA PRO A 69 3.01 -5.77 -11.87
C PRO A 69 1.65 -6.26 -11.39
N MET A 70 0.88 -5.43 -10.69
CA MET A 70 -0.48 -5.78 -10.23
C MET A 70 -1.43 -6.11 -11.39
N LYS A 71 -1.21 -5.49 -12.56
CA LYS A 71 -2.02 -5.66 -13.76
C LYS A 71 -1.23 -6.33 -14.90
N ALA A 72 -0.04 -6.83 -14.61
CA ALA A 72 0.76 -7.59 -15.57
C ALA A 72 0.14 -8.95 -15.85
N SER A 73 0.41 -9.46 -17.04
CA SER A 73 0.03 -10.81 -17.46
C SER A 73 1.26 -11.57 -17.92
N ASP A 74 1.26 -12.87 -17.69
CA ASP A 74 2.23 -13.77 -18.29
C ASP A 74 1.52 -14.81 -19.18
N ASP A 75 2.31 -15.68 -19.77
CA ASP A 75 1.84 -16.80 -20.58
C ASP A 75 1.22 -17.94 -19.75
N THR A 76 1.34 -17.89 -18.43
CA THR A 76 0.72 -18.87 -17.57
C THR A 76 -0.77 -18.58 -17.42
N ARG A 77 -1.60 -19.63 -17.39
CA ARG A 77 -3.05 -19.49 -17.17
C ARG A 77 -3.42 -19.18 -15.72
N ALA A 78 -2.47 -18.75 -14.89
CA ALA A 78 -2.69 -18.49 -13.48
C ALA A 78 -3.42 -17.15 -13.30
N SER A 79 -4.43 -17.14 -12.43
CA SER A 79 -5.04 -15.89 -11.97
C SER A 79 -4.22 -15.32 -10.81
N GLY A 80 -3.40 -14.31 -11.08
CA GLY A 80 -2.69 -13.53 -10.06
C GLY A 80 -1.20 -13.36 -10.32
N ILE A 81 -0.48 -12.87 -9.31
CA ILE A 81 0.95 -12.58 -9.41
C ILE A 81 1.76 -13.87 -9.38
N THR A 82 2.43 -14.14 -10.50
CA THR A 82 3.25 -15.33 -10.71
C THR A 82 4.72 -15.03 -10.45
N ARG A 83 5.53 -16.08 -10.45
CA ARG A 83 6.99 -15.95 -10.31
C ARG A 83 7.60 -15.18 -11.48
N GLN A 84 7.06 -15.37 -12.68
CA GLN A 84 7.50 -14.70 -13.92
C GLN A 84 7.25 -13.19 -13.83
N ILE A 85 6.07 -12.78 -13.37
CA ILE A 85 5.75 -11.36 -13.16
C ILE A 85 6.74 -10.73 -12.16
N ILE A 86 7.04 -11.41 -11.05
CA ILE A 86 8.03 -10.91 -10.08
C ILE A 86 9.43 -10.85 -10.69
N ALA A 87 9.87 -11.87 -11.43
CA ALA A 87 11.19 -11.88 -12.07
C ALA A 87 11.31 -10.72 -13.08
N ALA A 88 10.30 -10.51 -13.93
CA ALA A 88 10.24 -9.38 -14.85
C ALA A 88 10.26 -8.03 -14.13
N THR A 89 9.54 -7.91 -13.01
CA THR A 89 9.51 -6.69 -12.18
C THR A 89 10.91 -6.34 -11.66
N ILE A 90 11.60 -7.35 -11.08
CA ILE A 90 12.95 -7.18 -10.54
C ILE A 90 13.93 -6.83 -11.66
N TYR A 91 13.86 -7.54 -12.80
CA TYR A 91 14.73 -7.26 -13.95
C TYR A 91 14.56 -5.82 -14.47
N LEU A 92 13.31 -5.39 -14.67
CA LEU A 92 13.04 -4.04 -15.16
C LEU A 92 13.53 -2.98 -14.18
N ARG A 93 13.32 -3.19 -12.88
CA ARG A 93 13.73 -2.28 -11.81
C ARG A 93 15.25 -2.17 -11.69
N ASP A 94 15.95 -3.31 -11.66
CA ASP A 94 17.35 -3.37 -11.24
C ASP A 94 18.33 -3.31 -12.41
N HIS A 95 17.94 -3.77 -13.60
CA HIS A 95 18.81 -3.85 -14.77
C HIS A 95 18.36 -2.89 -15.87
N TYR A 96 17.13 -3.01 -16.35
CA TYR A 96 16.68 -2.27 -17.53
C TYR A 96 16.65 -0.74 -17.34
N PHE A 97 16.04 -0.27 -16.25
CA PHE A 97 15.93 1.16 -15.97
C PHE A 97 17.08 1.73 -15.14
N SER A 98 17.96 0.87 -14.62
CA SER A 98 19.22 1.29 -14.00
C SER A 98 20.23 1.69 -15.06
N ASP A 99 20.34 0.91 -16.14
CA ASP A 99 21.27 1.16 -17.25
C ASP A 99 20.95 2.47 -18.00
N ASP A 100 19.67 2.83 -18.09
CA ASP A 100 19.19 4.07 -18.72
C ASP A 100 19.59 5.33 -17.92
N SER A 101 19.82 5.20 -16.60
CA SER A 101 20.28 6.29 -15.74
C SER A 101 21.79 6.54 -15.84
N ALA A 102 22.58 5.52 -16.21
CA ALA A 102 24.02 5.65 -16.45
C ALA A 102 24.33 6.34 -17.79
N GLN A 103 23.45 6.22 -18.80
CA GLN A 103 23.66 6.86 -20.11
C GLN A 103 23.33 8.36 -20.14
N ALA A 104 22.72 8.93 -19.10
CA ALA A 104 22.40 10.36 -19.02
C ALA A 104 23.54 11.23 -18.45
N THR A 105 24.68 10.66 -18.03
CA THR A 105 25.81 11.41 -17.47
C THR A 105 27.14 11.28 -18.22
N ASP A 106 27.22 10.45 -19.26
CA ASP A 106 28.50 10.15 -19.94
C ASP A 106 28.60 10.73 -21.37
N ALA A 107 28.04 11.93 -21.57
CA ALA A 107 28.16 12.68 -22.82
C ALA A 107 28.77 14.08 -22.60
N LYS A 108 29.72 14.23 -21.66
CA LYS A 108 30.61 15.41 -21.63
C LYS A 108 31.84 15.23 -20.73
N ALA A 109 32.79 14.37 -21.06
CA ALA A 109 34.16 14.51 -20.52
C ALA A 109 35.20 13.65 -21.25
N GLU A 110 35.60 14.03 -22.47
CA GLU A 110 36.99 13.83 -22.90
C GLU A 110 37.46 15.01 -23.77
N SER A 111 38.22 15.91 -23.15
CA SER A 111 39.43 16.52 -23.72
C SER A 111 40.05 17.46 -22.69
N GLU A 112 41.14 16.97 -22.08
CA GLU A 112 42.43 17.65 -21.81
C GLU A 112 42.44 19.01 -21.10
N ALA A 113 43.39 19.37 -20.26
CA ALA A 113 44.42 18.76 -19.44
C ALA A 113 45.02 19.94 -18.64
N ASP A 114 45.50 19.64 -17.44
CA ASP A 114 46.66 20.27 -16.81
C ASP A 114 46.52 21.51 -15.89
N SER A 115 47.35 21.42 -14.84
CA SER A 115 47.86 22.43 -13.90
C SER A 115 47.16 22.68 -12.55
N ASP A 116 47.69 21.98 -11.54
CA ASP A 116 48.02 22.38 -10.14
C ASP A 116 47.57 23.76 -9.60
N SER A 117 46.96 23.75 -8.41
CA SER A 117 47.61 24.25 -7.17
C SER A 117 46.69 24.12 -5.95
N GLU A 118 47.25 23.62 -4.86
CA GLU A 118 46.72 23.57 -3.49
C GLU A 118 46.35 24.98 -2.97
N THR A 119 45.31 25.07 -2.11
CA THR A 119 45.32 25.85 -0.85
C THR A 119 44.06 25.54 -0.04
N GLU A 120 44.26 25.12 1.21
CA GLU A 120 43.25 24.91 2.25
C GLU A 120 42.48 26.21 2.57
N THR A 121 41.17 26.13 2.77
CA THR A 121 40.51 27.00 3.76
C THR A 121 39.25 26.34 4.31
N GLU A 122 39.37 25.97 5.57
CA GLU A 122 38.33 25.61 6.51
C GLU A 122 37.45 26.84 6.78
N THR A 123 36.16 26.77 6.43
CA THR A 123 35.11 27.56 7.10
C THR A 123 33.80 26.79 7.12
N ASP A 124 33.50 26.32 8.33
CA ASP A 124 32.19 26.08 8.92
C ASP A 124 31.09 27.00 8.39
N ILE A 125 30.17 26.47 7.59
CA ILE A 125 28.78 26.95 7.48
C ILE A 125 27.87 25.73 7.28
N LYS A 126 27.14 25.40 8.35
CA LYS A 126 25.89 24.64 8.35
C LYS A 126 24.80 25.38 7.54
N PRO A 127 24.10 24.70 6.62
CA PRO A 127 22.69 24.98 6.33
C PRO A 127 21.90 23.69 6.58
N GLU A 128 21.18 23.56 7.69
CA GLU A 128 19.75 23.91 7.76
C GLU A 128 19.00 23.51 6.47
N PRO A 129 18.16 22.45 6.53
CA PRO A 129 17.65 21.78 5.34
C PRO A 129 16.64 22.67 4.60
N GLU A 130 16.93 22.91 3.32
CA GLU A 130 16.01 23.59 2.42
C GLU A 130 14.72 22.76 2.18
N PRO A 131 13.55 23.41 2.10
CA PRO A 131 12.21 22.82 2.23
C PRO A 131 11.67 22.21 0.93
N ALA A 132 12.49 21.49 0.17
CA ALA A 132 12.10 20.96 -1.14
C ALA A 132 11.39 19.58 -1.08
N ALA A 133 11.45 18.87 0.05
CA ALA A 133 10.89 17.52 0.18
C ALA A 133 9.38 17.47 0.49
N VAL A 134 8.75 18.61 0.79
CA VAL A 134 7.37 18.64 1.32
C VAL A 134 6.30 18.47 0.22
N SER A 135 6.62 18.66 -1.06
CA SER A 135 5.61 18.73 -2.15
C SER A 135 5.25 17.39 -2.81
N GLN A 136 6.05 16.33 -2.69
CA GLN A 136 5.74 15.02 -3.29
C GLN A 136 4.95 14.10 -2.34
N VAL A 137 4.94 14.44 -1.05
CA VAL A 137 4.35 13.66 0.05
C VAL A 137 2.86 13.98 0.25
N GLN A 138 2.44 15.22 -0.03
CA GLN A 138 1.07 15.67 0.24
C GLN A 138 0.05 15.07 -0.74
N ALA A 139 0.43 14.83 -2.00
CA ALA A 139 -0.50 14.31 -3.01
C ALA A 139 -1.05 12.91 -2.69
N PRO A 140 -0.24 11.89 -2.35
CA PRO A 140 -0.76 10.57 -2.01
C PRO A 140 -1.51 10.56 -0.66
N LEU A 141 -1.01 11.30 0.34
CA LEU A 141 -1.68 11.43 1.64
C LEU A 141 -3.04 12.12 1.54
N ALA A 142 -3.13 13.21 0.79
CA ALA A 142 -4.40 13.91 0.56
C ALA A 142 -5.44 12.98 -0.08
N ARG A 143 -5.03 12.18 -1.08
CA ARG A 143 -5.92 11.19 -1.71
C ARG A 143 -6.42 10.12 -0.76
N LEU A 144 -5.59 9.66 0.18
CA LEU A 144 -6.01 8.70 1.21
C LEU A 144 -7.01 9.33 2.20
N LEU A 145 -6.80 10.60 2.55
CA LEU A 145 -7.67 11.34 3.47
C LEU A 145 -9.02 11.72 2.83
N GLU A 146 -9.05 11.93 1.51
CA GLU A 146 -10.27 12.16 0.73
C GLU A 146 -11.22 10.95 0.74
N ILE A 147 -10.75 9.75 1.08
CA ILE A 147 -11.60 8.57 1.14
C ILE A 147 -12.61 8.73 2.27
N GLU A 148 -13.89 8.76 1.91
CA GLU A 148 -14.99 8.79 2.88
C GLU A 148 -15.06 7.50 3.70
N VAL A 149 -15.40 7.64 4.98
CA VAL A 149 -15.59 6.51 5.89
C VAL A 149 -16.63 5.51 5.36
N LYS A 150 -17.68 5.98 4.69
CA LYS A 150 -18.71 5.13 4.06
C LYS A 150 -18.12 4.18 3.01
N ASP A 151 -17.11 4.62 2.28
CA ASP A 151 -16.47 3.81 1.25
C ASP A 151 -15.50 2.80 1.83
N ILE A 152 -14.83 3.17 2.94
CA ILE A 152 -14.05 2.24 3.76
C ILE A 152 -14.98 1.13 4.27
N VAL A 153 -16.09 1.45 4.96
CA VAL A 153 -17.03 0.45 5.49
C VAL A 153 -17.57 -0.49 4.40
N LYS A 154 -17.87 0.04 3.22
CA LYS A 154 -18.35 -0.77 2.08
C LYS A 154 -17.29 -1.75 1.57
N TRP A 155 -16.01 -1.36 1.55
CA TRP A 155 -14.91 -2.21 1.08
C TRP A 155 -14.46 -3.24 2.13
N THR A 156 -14.37 -2.83 3.39
CA THR A 156 -13.89 -3.64 4.51
C THR A 156 -14.96 -4.61 5.02
N GLY A 157 -16.22 -4.18 5.01
CA GLY A 157 -17.31 -4.79 5.76
C GLY A 157 -17.43 -4.21 7.18
N LYS A 158 -18.67 -4.20 7.69
CA LYS A 158 -19.03 -3.55 8.97
C LYS A 158 -18.33 -4.15 10.18
N ASN A 159 -18.12 -5.47 10.21
CA ASN A 159 -17.54 -6.15 11.36
C ASN A 159 -16.06 -5.76 11.56
N ILE A 160 -15.27 -5.82 10.50
CA ILE A 160 -13.84 -5.45 10.53
C ILE A 160 -13.71 -3.96 10.87
N TYR A 161 -14.55 -3.12 10.28
CA TYR A 161 -14.53 -1.69 10.59
C TYR A 161 -14.80 -1.41 12.07
N ARG A 162 -15.84 -2.02 12.66
CA ARG A 162 -16.17 -1.84 14.08
C ARG A 162 -15.04 -2.31 14.99
N GLU A 163 -14.49 -3.49 14.74
CA GLU A 163 -13.39 -4.02 15.54
C GLU A 163 -12.18 -3.08 15.53
N VAL A 164 -11.83 -2.52 14.37
CA VAL A 164 -10.70 -1.59 14.24
C VAL A 164 -11.03 -0.22 14.88
N SER A 165 -12.25 0.29 14.69
CA SER A 165 -12.71 1.54 15.33
C SER A 165 -12.65 1.42 16.85
N ASP A 166 -13.21 0.35 17.41
CA ASP A 166 -13.23 0.08 18.84
C ASP A 166 -11.81 -0.04 19.41
N LEU A 167 -10.88 -0.64 18.65
CA LEU A 167 -9.48 -0.74 19.04
C LEU A 167 -8.81 0.63 19.13
N ILE A 168 -9.05 1.52 18.17
CA ILE A 168 -8.51 2.89 18.17
C ILE A 168 -9.14 3.72 19.29
N ASP A 169 -10.47 3.65 19.45
CA ASP A 169 -11.23 4.37 20.48
C ASP A 169 -10.89 3.90 21.90
N SER A 170 -10.50 2.64 22.07
CA SER A 170 -10.05 2.10 23.36
C SER A 170 -8.74 2.73 23.86
N GLY A 171 -8.09 3.56 23.05
CA GLY A 171 -6.81 4.20 23.38
C GLY A 171 -5.64 3.21 23.35
N ALA A 172 -5.76 2.11 22.60
CA ALA A 172 -4.67 1.18 22.42
C ALA A 172 -3.46 1.91 21.83
N VAL A 173 -2.30 1.78 22.47
CA VAL A 173 -1.05 2.37 21.96
C VAL A 173 -0.62 1.57 20.73
N ILE A 174 -0.98 2.09 19.56
CA ILE A 174 -0.54 1.57 18.28
C ILE A 174 0.67 2.40 17.85
N GLU A 175 1.84 1.79 17.91
CA GLU A 175 3.09 2.38 17.41
C GLU A 175 3.11 2.23 15.89
N TYR A 176 3.07 3.36 15.19
CA TYR A 176 3.20 3.39 13.74
C TYR A 176 4.26 4.41 13.30
N GLU A 177 4.97 4.07 12.23
CA GLU A 177 5.94 4.94 11.59
C GLU A 177 5.49 5.20 10.15
N ILE A 178 5.53 6.47 9.73
CA ILE A 178 5.26 6.87 8.35
C ILE A 178 6.60 7.05 7.65
N LEU A 179 6.83 6.28 6.59
CA LEU A 179 8.00 6.40 5.72
C LEU A 179 7.53 6.94 4.36
N GLU A 180 8.16 8.01 3.90
CA GLU A 180 7.62 8.85 2.83
C GLU A 180 8.30 8.64 1.46
N ALA A 181 9.35 7.83 1.37
CA ALA A 181 10.03 7.53 0.10
C ALA A 181 10.63 6.11 0.09
N PRO A 182 10.57 5.37 -1.04
CA PRO A 182 10.05 5.73 -2.37
C PRO A 182 8.54 5.46 -2.59
N ALA A 183 7.85 4.88 -1.62
CA ALA A 183 6.39 4.73 -1.56
C ALA A 183 5.90 5.12 -0.16
N PHE A 184 4.69 5.68 -0.08
CA PHE A 184 4.08 6.01 1.20
C PHE A 184 3.80 4.71 1.98
N THR A 185 4.50 4.53 3.10
CA THR A 185 4.48 3.29 3.89
C THR A 185 4.10 3.61 5.33
N ILE A 186 3.15 2.84 5.86
CA ILE A 186 2.81 2.83 7.29
C ILE A 186 3.29 1.51 7.85
N ARG A 187 4.27 1.56 8.76
CA ARG A 187 4.82 0.40 9.46
C ARG A 187 4.22 0.32 10.86
N PHE A 188 3.73 -0.86 11.22
CA PHE A 188 3.25 -1.20 12.56
C PHE A 188 4.33 -1.99 13.30
N SER A 189 5.09 -1.33 14.18
CA SER A 189 6.32 -1.89 14.77
C SER A 189 6.08 -3.14 15.62
N ARG A 190 4.92 -3.25 16.28
CA ARG A 190 4.60 -4.40 17.16
C ARG A 190 4.27 -5.67 16.41
N ASP A 191 3.68 -5.54 15.23
CA ASP A 191 3.10 -6.65 14.49
C ASP A 191 3.91 -7.01 13.23
N ASP A 192 5.00 -6.28 12.95
CA ASP A 192 5.85 -6.42 11.75
C ASP A 192 5.03 -6.37 10.45
N VAL A 193 4.00 -5.51 10.45
CA VAL A 193 3.13 -5.29 9.29
C VAL A 193 3.45 -3.94 8.66
N GLU A 194 3.64 -3.95 7.35
CA GLU A 194 3.74 -2.75 6.53
C GLU A 194 2.53 -2.66 5.62
N VAL A 195 1.95 -1.47 5.52
CA VAL A 195 0.93 -1.10 4.52
C VAL A 195 1.54 -0.05 3.62
N LYS A 196 1.60 -0.33 2.32
CA LYS A 196 2.21 0.55 1.34
C LYS A 196 1.21 1.00 0.29
N LEU A 197 1.30 2.27 -0.07
CA LEU A 197 0.62 2.84 -1.21
C LEU A 197 1.61 3.01 -2.37
N LEU A 198 1.35 2.27 -3.45
CA LEU A 198 2.08 2.46 -4.69
C LEU A 198 1.62 3.76 -5.38
N PRO A 199 2.51 4.46 -6.08
CA PRO A 199 2.16 5.67 -6.81
C PRO A 199 1.18 5.32 -7.93
N SER A 200 -0.06 5.79 -7.80
CA SER A 200 -1.09 5.62 -8.82
C SER A 200 -1.98 6.85 -8.93
N GLU A 201 -2.62 7.03 -10.08
CA GLU A 201 -3.58 8.13 -10.32
C GLU A 201 -5.00 7.78 -9.84
N THR A 202 -5.21 6.60 -9.24
CA THR A 202 -6.54 6.16 -8.86
C THR A 202 -7.04 6.89 -7.62
N THR A 203 -8.35 7.10 -7.54
CA THR A 203 -9.01 7.77 -6.41
C THR A 203 -10.21 6.95 -5.90
N GLY A 204 -10.59 7.21 -4.65
CA GLY A 204 -11.73 6.55 -4.00
C GLY A 204 -11.51 5.06 -3.74
N LYS A 205 -12.54 4.23 -3.96
CA LYS A 205 -12.50 2.78 -3.64
C LYS A 205 -11.42 2.00 -4.36
N LYS A 206 -11.07 2.39 -5.59
CA LYS A 206 -10.05 1.70 -6.37
C LYS A 206 -8.66 1.86 -5.75
N LEU A 207 -8.43 2.98 -5.06
CA LEU A 207 -7.19 3.22 -4.32
C LEU A 207 -6.99 2.21 -3.18
N LEU A 208 -8.08 1.76 -2.55
CA LEU A 208 -8.04 0.73 -1.49
C LEU A 208 -7.58 -0.63 -2.02
N GLU A 209 -7.82 -0.92 -3.29
CA GLU A 209 -7.40 -2.17 -3.93
C GLU A 209 -5.92 -2.15 -4.37
N GLU A 210 -5.35 -0.95 -4.52
CA GLU A 210 -3.95 -0.74 -4.90
C GLU A 210 -3.01 -0.63 -3.69
N LEU A 211 -3.57 -0.53 -2.48
CA LEU A 211 -2.82 -0.69 -1.25
C LEU A 211 -2.33 -2.14 -1.12
N ILE A 212 -1.06 -2.32 -0.80
CA ILE A 212 -0.47 -3.64 -0.54
C ILE A 212 -0.09 -3.73 0.94
N SER A 213 -0.16 -4.94 1.49
CA SER A 213 0.27 -5.17 2.87
C SER A 213 1.06 -6.47 2.98
N THR A 214 2.06 -6.48 3.85
CA THR A 214 2.82 -7.69 4.20
C THR A 214 2.00 -8.68 5.02
N ALA A 215 0.86 -8.26 5.58
CA ALA A 215 -0.04 -9.12 6.33
C ALA A 215 -0.66 -10.23 5.45
N PRO A 216 -1.05 -11.38 6.04
CA PRO A 216 -1.79 -12.40 5.32
C PRO A 216 -3.06 -11.85 4.67
N LYS A 217 -3.46 -12.40 3.50
CA LYS A 217 -4.62 -11.92 2.73
C LYS A 217 -5.92 -11.85 3.54
N SER A 218 -6.11 -12.72 4.53
CA SER A 218 -7.26 -12.70 5.45
C SER A 218 -7.32 -11.44 6.33
N PHE A 219 -6.16 -10.85 6.64
CA PHE A 219 -6.03 -9.67 7.50
C PHE A 219 -5.72 -8.40 6.72
N HIS A 220 -5.43 -8.49 5.42
CA HIS A 220 -5.12 -7.33 4.57
C HIS A 220 -6.11 -6.18 4.75
N LYS A 221 -7.42 -6.47 4.66
CA LYS A 221 -8.47 -5.46 4.84
C LYS A 221 -8.40 -4.79 6.22
N ARG A 222 -8.15 -5.56 7.28
CA ARG A 222 -8.04 -5.05 8.65
C ARG A 222 -6.89 -4.06 8.79
N TRP A 223 -5.70 -4.44 8.32
CA TRP A 223 -4.50 -3.60 8.42
C TRP A 223 -4.60 -2.33 7.58
N VAL A 224 -5.14 -2.43 6.37
CA VAL A 224 -5.43 -1.26 5.53
C VAL A 224 -6.42 -0.33 6.21
N THR A 225 -7.51 -0.87 6.78
CA THR A 225 -8.49 -0.06 7.53
C THR A 225 -7.83 0.65 8.70
N MET A 226 -7.02 -0.07 9.47
CA MET A 226 -6.35 0.47 10.64
C MET A 226 -5.39 1.59 10.28
N ALA A 227 -4.60 1.42 9.22
CA ALA A 227 -3.71 2.45 8.69
C ALA A 227 -4.48 3.73 8.33
N LEU A 228 -5.61 3.61 7.61
CA LEU A 228 -6.42 4.77 7.21
C LEU A 228 -7.09 5.46 8.40
N LEU A 229 -7.64 4.68 9.34
CA LEU A 229 -8.30 5.25 10.51
C LEU A 229 -7.32 5.94 11.46
N LEU A 230 -6.10 5.42 11.60
CA LEU A 230 -5.04 6.08 12.37
C LEU A 230 -4.58 7.39 11.72
N LEU A 231 -4.44 7.42 10.39
CA LEU A 231 -4.15 8.66 9.66
C LEU A 231 -5.24 9.72 9.88
N LYS A 232 -6.52 9.32 9.77
CA LYS A 232 -7.66 10.22 10.01
C LYS A 232 -7.74 10.69 11.47
N HIS A 233 -7.53 9.79 12.43
CA HIS A 233 -7.50 10.12 13.84
C HIS A 233 -6.34 11.07 14.19
N GLY A 234 -5.16 10.89 13.58
CA GLY A 234 -4.01 11.80 13.72
C GLY A 234 -4.26 13.22 13.20
N GLN A 235 -5.15 13.36 12.21
CA GLN A 235 -5.61 14.66 11.67
C GLN A 235 -6.75 15.30 12.50
N GLY A 236 -7.14 14.68 13.62
CA GLY A 236 -8.21 15.17 14.49
C GLY A 236 -9.62 14.87 13.97
N GLU A 237 -9.76 14.06 12.92
CA GLU A 237 -11.05 13.57 12.46
C GLU A 237 -11.50 12.48 13.44
N LYS A 238 -12.56 12.76 14.21
CA LYS A 238 -13.19 11.73 15.04
C LYS A 238 -13.81 10.71 14.10
N VAL A 239 -13.19 9.55 14.00
CA VAL A 239 -13.74 8.37 13.33
C VAL A 239 -14.89 7.86 14.21
N GLY A 240 -16.00 8.57 14.17
CA GLY A 240 -17.24 8.08 14.75
C GLY A 240 -17.70 6.85 13.99
N LEU A 241 -18.43 5.98 14.68
CA LEU A 241 -19.24 4.96 14.03
C LEU A 241 -20.00 5.62 12.88
N VAL A 242 -19.88 5.07 11.67
CA VAL A 242 -20.86 5.35 10.63
C VAL A 242 -22.16 4.80 11.18
N GLU A 243 -22.91 5.67 11.85
CA GLU A 243 -24.34 5.52 12.02
C GLU A 243 -24.89 5.49 10.59
N ASP A 244 -24.89 4.29 9.99
CA ASP A 244 -25.98 3.92 9.11
C ASP A 244 -27.22 4.39 9.83
N ALA A 245 -27.99 5.25 9.17
CA ALA A 245 -29.31 5.66 9.58
C ALA A 245 -30.00 4.47 10.25
N VAL A 246 -29.91 4.45 11.59
CA VAL A 246 -30.74 3.62 12.42
C VAL A 246 -32.08 4.24 12.14
N GLU A 247 -32.85 3.59 11.27
CA GLU A 247 -34.30 3.65 11.35
C GLU A 247 -34.61 3.76 12.82
N LYS A 248 -35.23 4.87 13.21
CA LYS A 248 -35.73 5.12 14.56
C LYS A 248 -36.58 3.92 14.99
N VAL A 249 -35.95 2.87 15.48
CA VAL A 249 -36.50 2.00 16.49
C VAL A 249 -35.91 2.57 17.76
N VAL A 250 -36.66 3.53 18.30
CA VAL A 250 -36.55 3.93 19.68
C VAL A 250 -36.69 2.65 20.52
N SER A 251 -35.58 2.05 20.86
CA SER A 251 -35.50 1.23 22.06
C SER A 251 -34.29 1.74 22.82
N SER A 252 -34.55 2.74 23.67
CA SER A 252 -33.68 3.13 24.78
C SER A 252 -33.05 1.87 25.41
N PRO A 253 -31.81 1.93 25.93
CA PRO A 253 -31.27 0.84 26.70
C PRO A 253 -32.28 0.51 27.81
N ARG A 254 -32.91 -0.67 27.74
CA ARG A 254 -33.93 -1.07 28.73
C ARG A 254 -33.27 -1.01 30.09
N SER A 255 -33.82 -0.19 30.99
CA SER A 255 -33.28 -0.11 32.33
C SER A 255 -33.45 -1.46 33.03
N ARG A 256 -32.57 -1.79 33.97
CA ARG A 256 -32.68 -3.01 34.79
C ARG A 256 -34.08 -3.16 35.41
N GLU A 257 -34.71 -2.04 35.77
CA GLU A 257 -36.06 -1.99 36.32
C GLU A 257 -37.13 -2.40 35.30
N GLN A 258 -37.01 -1.99 34.03
CA GLN A 258 -37.91 -2.43 32.96
C GLN A 258 -37.79 -3.93 32.70
N ILE A 259 -36.57 -4.47 32.68
CA ILE A 259 -36.36 -5.91 32.49
C ILE A 259 -37.00 -6.71 33.63
N VAL A 260 -36.84 -6.26 34.88
CA VAL A 260 -37.45 -6.92 36.04
C VAL A 260 -38.98 -6.85 35.98
N ALA A 261 -39.55 -5.71 35.55
CA ALA A 261 -41.00 -5.56 35.40
C ALA A 261 -41.57 -6.48 34.30
N GLU A 262 -40.91 -6.58 33.15
CA GLU A 262 -41.31 -7.47 32.05
C GLU A 262 -41.20 -8.95 32.46
N CYS A 263 -40.11 -9.36 33.11
CA CYS A 263 -39.96 -10.72 33.63
C CYS A 263 -41.05 -11.06 34.66
N LYS A 264 -41.39 -10.12 35.55
CA LYS A 264 -42.46 -10.32 36.53
C LYS A 264 -43.83 -10.46 35.87
N ALA A 265 -44.11 -9.66 34.84
CA ALA A 265 -45.35 -9.75 34.07
C ALA A 265 -45.47 -11.11 33.35
N LEU A 266 -44.40 -11.58 32.72
CA LEU A 266 -44.34 -12.89 32.07
C LEU A 266 -44.56 -14.04 33.05
N LEU A 267 -43.87 -14.02 34.20
CA LEU A 267 -44.03 -15.05 35.23
C LEU A 267 -45.45 -15.06 35.81
N THR A 268 -46.04 -13.89 36.03
CA THR A 268 -47.43 -13.79 36.49
C THR A 268 -48.40 -14.33 35.44
N GLY A 269 -48.15 -14.08 34.16
CA GLY A 269 -48.94 -14.64 33.06
C GLY A 269 -48.82 -16.16 32.94
N LEU A 270 -47.63 -16.73 33.15
CA LEU A 270 -47.41 -18.18 33.15
C LEU A 270 -48.13 -18.88 34.31
N VAL A 271 -48.11 -18.27 35.50
CA VAL A 271 -48.86 -18.76 36.67
C VAL A 271 -50.37 -18.67 36.44
N ALA A 272 -50.86 -17.56 35.86
CA ALA A 272 -52.28 -17.38 35.55
C ALA A 272 -52.79 -18.38 34.48
N ASN A 273 -51.92 -18.79 33.55
CA ASN A 273 -52.24 -19.76 32.51
C ASN A 273 -51.97 -21.22 32.93
N GLY A 274 -51.59 -21.46 34.19
CA GLY A 274 -51.39 -22.82 34.73
C GLY A 274 -50.21 -23.58 34.13
N VAL A 275 -49.18 -22.88 33.65
CA VAL A 275 -47.99 -23.48 33.00
C VAL A 275 -46.87 -23.78 34.02
N VAL A 276 -47.18 -23.86 35.31
CA VAL A 276 -46.22 -24.17 36.39
C VAL A 276 -46.79 -25.25 37.29
#